data_AF-A0A952KSC2-F1
#
_entry.id   AF-A0A952KSC2-F1
#
_cell.length_a   1.000
_cell.length_b   1.000
_cell.length_c   1.000
_cell.angle_alpha   90.00
_cell.angle_beta   90.00
_cell.angle_gamma   90.00
#
_symmetry.space_group_name_H-M   'P 1'
#
loop_
_entity.id
_entity.type
_entity.pdbx_description
1 polymer ?
#
loop_
_entity_poly.entity_id
_entity_poly.type
_entity_poly.pdbx_seq_one_letter_code
_entity_poly.pdbx_strand_id
1 'polypeptide(L)'
;DIMEHIGRNPGRVMSTIHTPAGSGAHGVGAVVTVPDACSAFHRYQMLWTEREITFGIDGVNTLTYPRLDVGAAGAARAWPFDGPQFLLLNLAIGGDLGGPIDDSIFPVTMEVDYVRVWQAPAQGGKR
;
A
#
# COMPACT_ATOMS: atom_id res chain seq x y z
N ASP A 1 1.13 -3.18 -0.29
CA ASP A 1 1.82 -1.92 0.03
C ASP A 1 0.84 -0.75 -0.04
N ILE A 2 0.62 -0.10 1.10
CA ILE A 2 -0.23 1.11 1.18
C ILE A 2 0.43 2.24 0.36
N MET A 3 1.74 2.37 0.49
CA MET A 3 2.57 3.35 -0.21
C MET A 3 3.96 2.76 -0.46
N GLU A 4 4.41 2.82 -1.71
CA GLU A 4 5.82 2.77 -2.10
C GLU A 4 6.15 4.06 -2.86
N HIS A 5 7.28 4.68 -2.55
CA HIS A 5 7.72 5.91 -3.21
C HIS A 5 9.18 5.77 -3.63
N ILE A 6 9.47 6.08 -4.90
CA ILE A 6 10.80 5.97 -5.46
C ILE A 6 11.44 7.37 -5.51
N GLY A 7 12.41 7.64 -4.63
CA GLY A 7 13.01 8.98 -4.49
C GLY A 7 13.62 9.57 -5.78
N ARG A 8 14.07 8.73 -6.73
CA ARG A 8 14.56 9.18 -8.05
C ARG A 8 13.45 9.72 -8.97
N ASN A 9 12.19 9.42 -8.65
CA ASN A 9 11.00 9.99 -9.28
C ASN A 9 10.09 10.55 -8.18
N PRO A 10 10.39 11.74 -7.65
CA PRO A 10 9.88 12.24 -6.38
C PRO A 10 8.36 12.47 -6.33
N GLY A 11 7.69 12.47 -7.48
CA GLY A 11 6.24 12.56 -7.54
C GLY A 11 5.54 11.21 -7.71
N ARG A 12 6.28 10.11 -7.87
CA ARG A 12 5.71 8.83 -8.29
C ARG A 12 5.47 7.93 -7.09
N VAL A 13 4.22 7.90 -6.63
CA VAL A 13 3.77 7.03 -5.55
C VAL A 13 3.05 5.82 -6.12
N MET A 14 3.27 4.66 -5.51
CA MET A 14 2.65 3.39 -5.87
C MET A 14 1.87 2.81 -4.70
N SER A 15 0.78 2.12 -5.01
CA SER A 15 0.16 1.15 -4.11
C SER A 15 0.11 -0.18 -4.83
N THR A 16 0.44 -1.27 -4.13
CA THR A 16 0.62 -2.59 -4.75
C THR A 16 -0.05 -3.68 -3.91
N ILE A 17 -0.75 -4.61 -4.56
CA ILE A 17 -1.24 -5.85 -3.97
C ILE A 17 -0.36 -7.00 -4.44
N HIS A 18 0.19 -7.76 -3.49
CA HIS A 18 0.93 -8.98 -3.75
C HIS A 18 0.16 -10.19 -3.24
N THR A 19 0.07 -11.22 -4.07
CA THR A 19 -0.61 -12.48 -3.78
C THR A 19 0.19 -13.66 -4.36
N PRO A 20 -0.08 -14.90 -3.93
CA PRO A 20 0.43 -16.09 -4.63
C PRO A 20 -0.01 -16.22 -6.11
N ALA A 21 -1.01 -15.46 -6.55
CA ALA A 21 -1.42 -15.38 -7.96
C ALA A 21 -0.59 -14.34 -8.76
N GLY A 22 0.03 -13.36 -8.09
CA GLY A 22 0.87 -12.33 -8.70
C GLY A 22 1.64 -11.54 -7.64
N SER A 23 2.97 -11.54 -7.72
CA SER A 23 3.87 -10.87 -6.77
C SER A 23 5.11 -10.30 -7.48
N GLY A 24 5.93 -9.53 -6.77
CA GLY A 24 7.04 -8.79 -7.38
C GLY A 24 6.54 -7.86 -8.49
N ALA A 25 7.17 -7.91 -9.66
CA ALA A 25 6.76 -7.12 -10.83
C ALA A 25 5.36 -7.48 -11.39
N HIS A 26 4.74 -8.56 -10.91
CA HIS A 26 3.41 -9.01 -11.32
C HIS A 26 2.33 -8.76 -10.27
N GLY A 27 2.62 -7.93 -9.26
CA GLY A 27 1.60 -7.42 -8.33
C GLY A 27 0.56 -6.58 -9.05
N VAL A 28 -0.63 -6.49 -8.48
CA VAL A 28 -1.69 -5.59 -8.98
C VAL A 28 -1.47 -4.24 -8.33
N GLY A 29 -1.08 -3.23 -9.10
CA GLY A 29 -0.72 -1.93 -8.56
C GLY A 29 -1.34 -0.76 -9.30
N ALA A 30 -1.28 0.41 -8.66
CA ALA A 30 -1.57 1.71 -9.28
C ALA A 30 -0.39 2.65 -9.04
N VAL A 31 -0.21 3.59 -9.97
CA VAL A 31 0.78 4.65 -9.87
C VAL A 31 0.04 5.98 -9.91
N VAL A 32 0.32 6.84 -8.95
CA VAL A 32 -0.26 8.19 -8.86
C VAL A 32 0.86 9.21 -8.80
N THR A 33 0.69 10.29 -9.55
CA THR A 33 1.58 11.45 -9.45
C THR A 33 1.11 12.35 -8.31
N VAL A 34 1.94 12.50 -7.29
CA VAL A 34 1.77 13.42 -6.15
C VAL A 34 2.95 14.39 -6.18
N PRO A 35 2.83 15.55 -6.85
CA PRO A 35 3.97 16.41 -7.18
C PRO A 35 4.81 16.88 -5.98
N ASP A 36 4.19 16.96 -4.82
CA ASP A 36 4.74 17.48 -3.56
C ASP A 36 4.98 16.39 -2.50
N ALA A 37 5.02 15.11 -2.89
CA ALA A 37 5.20 13.98 -1.95
C ALA A 37 6.48 14.06 -1.10
N CYS A 38 7.50 14.81 -1.54
CA CYS A 38 8.74 15.07 -0.78
C CYS A 38 8.70 16.33 0.10
N SER A 39 7.70 17.20 -0.08
CA SER A 39 7.67 18.54 0.54
C SER A 39 6.42 18.81 1.38
N ALA A 40 5.44 17.92 1.36
CA ALA A 40 4.20 18.04 2.11
C ALA A 40 3.79 16.69 2.73
N PHE A 41 3.07 16.76 3.85
CA PHE A 41 2.42 15.58 4.43
C PHE A 41 1.20 15.20 3.60
N HIS A 42 1.09 13.92 3.25
CA HIS A 42 -0.07 13.32 2.59
C HIS A 42 -0.63 12.18 3.42
N ARG A 43 -1.94 11.95 3.29
CA ARG A 43 -2.62 10.84 3.96
C ARG A 43 -2.69 9.64 3.02
N TYR A 44 -1.81 8.68 3.25
CA TYR A 44 -1.91 7.36 2.63
C TYR A 44 -2.84 6.48 3.43
N GLN A 45 -3.81 5.87 2.77
CA GLN A 45 -4.92 5.20 3.44
C GLN A 45 -5.28 3.88 2.74
N MET A 46 -5.81 2.96 3.54
CA MET A 46 -6.31 1.67 3.08
C MET A 46 -7.63 1.38 3.78
N LEU A 47 -8.65 1.07 3.00
CA LEU A 47 -9.87 0.40 3.46
C LEU A 47 -9.72 -1.09 3.15
N TRP A 48 -9.74 -1.91 4.19
CA TRP A 48 -9.69 -3.36 4.05
C TRP A 48 -10.95 -3.97 4.65
N THR A 49 -11.65 -4.75 3.84
CA THR A 49 -12.85 -5.47 4.22
C THR A 49 -12.75 -6.93 3.77
N GLU A 50 -13.71 -7.76 4.15
CA GLU A 50 -13.81 -9.15 3.66
C GLU A 50 -14.00 -9.23 2.13
N ARG A 51 -14.43 -8.13 1.49
CA ARG A 51 -14.83 -8.09 0.08
C ARG A 51 -13.81 -7.42 -0.83
N GLU A 52 -13.02 -6.50 -0.31
CA GLU A 52 -12.08 -5.71 -1.10
C GLU A 52 -11.03 -5.02 -0.23
N ILE A 53 -9.90 -4.70 -0.86
CA ILE A 53 -8.89 -3.77 -0.35
C ILE A 53 -8.86 -2.58 -1.29
N THR A 54 -9.06 -1.38 -0.75
CA THR A 54 -9.02 -0.13 -1.50
C THR A 54 -7.96 0.79 -0.90
N PHE A 55 -7.01 1.23 -1.71
CA PHE A 55 -6.02 2.24 -1.34
C PHE A 55 -6.45 3.63 -1.77
N GLY A 56 -5.89 4.64 -1.12
CA GLY A 56 -6.07 6.02 -1.52
C GLY A 56 -4.99 6.97 -1.00
N ILE A 57 -5.03 8.18 -1.55
CA ILE A 57 -4.18 9.30 -1.18
C ILE A 57 -5.09 10.51 -0.95
N ASP A 58 -4.95 11.16 0.20
CA ASP A 58 -5.69 12.37 0.58
C ASP A 58 -7.22 12.27 0.52
N GLY A 59 -7.77 11.08 0.73
CA GLY A 59 -9.21 10.84 0.66
C GLY A 59 -9.69 10.33 -0.69
N VAL A 60 -8.83 10.28 -1.71
CA VAL A 60 -9.17 9.84 -3.07
C VAL A 60 -8.70 8.40 -3.29
N ASN A 61 -9.60 7.52 -3.71
CA ASN A 61 -9.27 6.13 -4.00
C ASN A 61 -8.40 6.03 -5.26
N THR A 62 -7.36 5.20 -5.21
CA THR A 62 -6.37 5.05 -6.28
C THR A 62 -6.31 3.63 -6.85
N LEU A 63 -6.60 2.62 -6.03
CA LEU A 63 -6.64 1.22 -6.42
C LEU A 63 -7.68 0.49 -5.59
N THR A 64 -8.54 -0.31 -6.24
CA THR A 64 -9.45 -1.25 -5.57
C THR A 64 -9.17 -2.66 -6.06
N TYR A 65 -8.93 -3.57 -5.12
CA TYR A 65 -8.71 -4.99 -5.35
C TYR A 65 -9.86 -5.80 -4.75
N PRO A 66 -10.77 -6.34 -5.60
CA PRO A 66 -11.91 -7.11 -5.12
C PRO A 66 -11.54 -8.55 -4.81
N ARG A 67 -12.21 -9.14 -3.81
CA ARG A 67 -12.26 -10.59 -3.62
C ARG A 67 -13.12 -11.19 -4.72
N LEU A 68 -12.49 -11.95 -5.61
CA LEU A 68 -13.18 -12.64 -6.71
C LEU A 68 -13.69 -14.02 -6.26
N ASP A 69 -14.85 -14.41 -6.79
CA ASP A 69 -15.34 -15.78 -6.67
C ASP A 69 -14.70 -16.67 -7.75
N VAL A 70 -13.60 -17.31 -7.37
CA VAL A 70 -12.77 -18.15 -8.26
C VAL A 70 -12.64 -19.59 -7.73
N GLY A 71 -13.60 -20.02 -6.90
CA GLY A 71 -13.55 -21.28 -6.17
C GLY A 71 -12.47 -21.32 -5.08
N ALA A 72 -12.52 -22.32 -4.21
CA ALA A 72 -11.68 -22.37 -3.00
C ALA A 72 -10.16 -22.34 -3.28
N ALA A 73 -9.70 -23.13 -4.27
CA ALA A 73 -8.28 -23.17 -4.64
C ALA A 73 -7.80 -21.86 -5.28
N GLY A 74 -8.65 -21.20 -6.08
CA GLY A 74 -8.35 -19.89 -6.64
C GLY A 74 -8.32 -18.81 -5.55
N ALA A 75 -9.28 -18.86 -4.62
CA ALA A 75 -9.40 -17.89 -3.54
C ALA A 75 -8.18 -17.91 -2.62
N ALA A 76 -7.65 -19.08 -2.26
CA ALA A 76 -6.43 -19.18 -1.45
C ALA A 76 -5.21 -18.50 -2.11
N ARG A 77 -5.17 -18.45 -3.45
CA ARG A 77 -4.08 -17.83 -4.19
C ARG A 77 -4.30 -16.35 -4.49
N ALA A 78 -5.53 -15.93 -4.73
CA ALA A 78 -5.88 -14.55 -5.06
C ALA A 78 -6.21 -13.70 -3.82
N TRP A 79 -6.64 -14.33 -2.72
CA TRP A 79 -7.06 -13.63 -1.51
C TRP A 79 -6.43 -14.25 -0.24
N PRO A 80 -5.13 -14.02 0.01
CA PRO A 80 -4.47 -14.44 1.24
C PRO A 80 -4.75 -13.50 2.43
N PHE A 81 -5.75 -12.63 2.35
CA PHE A 81 -6.00 -11.52 3.28
C PHE A 81 -7.08 -11.82 4.32
N ASP A 82 -7.16 -13.06 4.81
CA ASP A 82 -8.03 -13.40 5.94
C ASP A 82 -7.24 -13.57 7.25
N GLY A 83 -5.91 -13.64 7.15
CA GLY A 83 -5.01 -13.74 8.31
C GLY A 83 -4.60 -12.38 8.88
N PRO A 84 -4.12 -12.35 10.13
CA PRO A 84 -3.58 -11.13 10.72
C PRO A 84 -2.37 -10.61 9.93
N GLN A 85 -2.26 -9.29 9.82
CA GLN A 85 -1.16 -8.57 9.18
C GLN A 85 -0.57 -7.57 10.19
N PHE A 86 0.68 -7.15 9.96
CA PHE A 86 1.33 -6.09 10.73
C PHE A 86 1.72 -4.93 9.79
N LEU A 87 1.89 -3.74 10.37
CA LEU A 87 2.37 -2.58 9.63
C LEU A 87 3.89 -2.54 9.60
N LEU A 88 4.46 -2.27 8.43
CA LEU A 88 5.88 -2.00 8.23
C LEU A 88 6.05 -0.59 7.65
N LEU A 89 6.86 0.22 8.32
CA LEU A 89 7.26 1.55 7.87
C LEU A 89 8.78 1.55 7.77
N ASN A 90 9.33 1.82 6.59
CA ASN A 90 10.76 1.83 6.37
C ASN A 90 11.16 2.82 5.27
N LEU A 91 12.39 3.30 5.36
CA LEU A 91 13.07 4.03 4.30
C LEU A 91 14.21 3.15 3.77
N ALA A 92 14.02 2.56 2.60
CA ALA A 92 15.05 1.75 1.94
C ALA A 92 15.96 2.64 1.08
N ILE A 93 17.25 2.28 1.02
CA ILE A 93 18.25 2.95 0.18
C ILE A 93 18.74 1.95 -0.88
N GLY A 94 18.52 2.27 -2.15
CA GLY A 94 18.91 1.43 -3.29
C GLY A 94 17.91 0.31 -3.61
N GLY A 95 18.41 -0.80 -4.18
CA GLY A 95 17.62 -1.98 -4.57
C GLY A 95 17.07 -1.92 -6.00
N ASP A 96 16.43 -3.00 -6.45
CA ASP A 96 15.96 -3.13 -7.84
C ASP A 96 14.99 -2.00 -8.24
N LEU A 97 14.12 -1.58 -7.32
CA LEU A 97 13.17 -0.49 -7.53
C LEU A 97 13.80 0.89 -7.29
N GLY A 98 14.64 1.03 -6.26
CA GLY A 98 15.28 2.30 -5.89
C GLY A 98 16.44 2.70 -6.80
N GLY A 99 17.05 1.74 -7.50
CA GLY A 99 18.21 1.93 -8.35
C GLY A 99 19.53 1.98 -7.57
N PRO A 100 20.63 2.42 -8.23
CA PRO A 100 21.92 2.60 -7.56
C PRO A 100 21.83 3.70 -6.49
N ILE A 101 22.65 3.56 -5.45
CA ILE A 101 22.75 4.55 -4.38
C ILE A 101 23.49 5.79 -4.90
N ASP A 102 22.94 6.96 -4.62
CA ASP A 102 23.58 8.27 -4.85
C ASP A 102 23.91 8.89 -3.49
N ASP A 103 25.18 8.92 -3.12
CA ASP A 103 25.60 9.41 -1.80
C ASP A 103 25.32 10.91 -1.59
N SER A 104 25.04 11.68 -2.67
CA SER A 104 24.74 13.11 -2.56
C SER A 104 23.38 13.41 -1.93
N ILE A 105 22.50 12.42 -1.82
CA ILE A 105 21.16 12.60 -1.24
C ILE A 105 21.20 12.69 0.30
N PHE A 106 22.28 12.24 0.94
CA PHE A 106 22.30 12.10 2.39
C PHE A 106 22.55 13.43 3.12
N PRO A 107 21.93 13.61 4.30
CA PRO A 107 21.00 12.69 4.97
C PRO A 107 19.58 12.73 4.37
N VAL A 108 18.86 11.60 4.44
CA VAL A 108 17.44 11.49 4.06
C VAL A 108 16.59 11.02 5.24
N THR A 109 15.34 11.45 5.28
CA THR A 109 14.39 11.15 6.36
C THR A 109 13.03 10.75 5.78
N MET A 110 12.32 9.88 6.52
CA MET A 110 10.89 9.62 6.34
C MET A 110 10.18 10.11 7.60
N GLU A 111 9.40 11.17 7.46
CA GLU A 111 8.65 11.75 8.58
C GLU A 111 7.22 11.20 8.60
N VAL A 112 6.76 10.80 9.78
CA VAL A 112 5.42 10.24 9.98
C VAL A 112 4.80 10.92 11.18
N ASP A 113 3.81 11.77 10.92
CA ASP A 113 3.07 12.48 11.96
C ASP A 113 2.20 11.49 12.78
N TYR A 114 1.47 10.60 12.11
CA TYR A 114 0.67 9.59 12.80
C TYR A 114 0.43 8.32 11.99
N VAL A 115 0.11 7.25 12.72
CA VAL A 115 -0.56 6.05 12.22
C VAL A 115 -1.87 5.89 12.98
N ARG A 116 -2.96 5.68 12.26
CA ARG A 116 -4.28 5.45 12.85
C ARG A 116 -4.92 4.24 12.20
N VAL A 117 -5.50 3.37 13.02
CA VAL A 117 -6.21 2.17 12.60
C VAL A 117 -7.61 2.24 13.17
N TRP A 118 -8.60 2.03 12.32
CA TRP A 118 -10.01 2.04 12.69
C TRP A 118 -10.64 0.70 12.34
N GLN A 119 -11.62 0.32 13.13
CA GLN A 119 -12.47 -0.83 12.86
C GLN A 119 -13.91 -0.33 12.73
N ALA A 120 -14.63 -0.80 11.71
CA ALA A 120 -16.05 -0.54 11.63
C ALA A 120 -16.75 -1.10 12.89
N PRO A 121 -17.80 -0.44 13.40
CA PRO A 121 -18.60 -1.00 14.48
C PRO A 121 -19.07 -2.40 14.09
N ALA A 122 -18.98 -3.36 15.02
CA ALA A 122 -19.49 -4.70 14.79
C ALA A 122 -20.98 -4.61 14.37
N GLN A 123 -21.33 -5.17 13.22
CA GLN A 123 -22.73 -5.24 12.81
C GLN A 123 -23.46 -6.26 13.71
N GLY A 124 -24.20 -5.77 14.71
CA GLY A 124 -25.28 -6.50 15.35
C GLY A 124 -24.89 -7.65 16.30
N GLY A 125 -24.31 -7.33 17.45
CA GLY A 125 -24.46 -8.17 18.65
C GLY A 125 -25.68 -7.69 19.45
N LYS A 126 -26.79 -8.43 19.45
CA LYS A 126 -27.87 -8.20 20.42
C LYS A 126 -27.25 -8.33 21.83
N ARG A 127 -27.33 -7.26 22.62
CA ARG A 127 -27.19 -7.35 24.08
C ARG A 127 -28.43 -8.01 24.66
#